data_AF-A0A165MGA6-F1
#
_entry.id   AF-A0A165MGA6-F1
#
_cell.length_a   1.000
_cell.length_b   1.000
_cell.length_c   1.000
_cell.angle_alpha   90.00
_cell.angle_beta   90.00
_cell.angle_gamma   90.00
#
_symmetry.space_group_name_H-M   'P 1'
#
loop_
_entity.id
_entity.type
_entity.pdbx_description
1 polymer ?
#
loop_
_entity_poly.entity_id
_entity_poly.type
_entity_poly.pdbx_seq_one_letter_code
_entity_poly.pdbx_strand_id
1 'polypeptide(L)'
;MRFGILFAAALAFGLSPLTGFTADGAASAQQATGGSSMPAAAPATFSRPSFITATSGQAGPAVAIGEAASDLRAPEQSVSPLSSKTTFQTYVEVSTGRQLEVFGRDLFRNVPSTFAPLHAVQVNPDYVIGPGDAIQIRGWGMVDIDATLSVNRSGEVYIPQVGAVNVSGVRYRDLQPYLKKAIGRIFTNFDLSASIAQTRSVQVYVVGNARRPGTYTLSAMSTLLNALFVSGGPSEIGSMRNIKVKRGSRTINFDLYDILIYGDKTSDVDLQDGDVIYIGEVGPQIAIIGGVKKQAIYELRNDCSAAEVLAWAGGFESAAAFRNIIVEKNVDGKFQTVAELVADRNSVMDKLAKLPIRPTDIIRVIVPGAEPIEVKVEREFVRVDGEVETSGVYEIKKGETLRELVTRIGGVTPKAYVYGTRLERESVKKLQQQKIDEAAERFENDIEASANQRLASVTEADAAEAIKSEAEAQRRLAQKLRSVKAQGRIVLNMPGADSKTDNLPELPLMDGDVVYIPQRPATVDVIGAVYQQSTFIWDEGKRHQRLRTQRRRSQQDR
;
A
#
# COMPACT_ATOMS: atom_id res chain seq x y z
N MET A 1 7.68 -69.30 -24.32
CA MET A 1 6.52 -70.21 -24.52
C MET A 1 5.31 -69.54 -23.86
N ARG A 2 4.36 -68.92 -24.59
CA ARG A 2 3.14 -69.51 -25.22
C ARG A 2 2.36 -70.35 -24.18
N PHE A 3 1.10 -70.14 -23.78
CA PHE A 3 -0.19 -69.61 -24.31
C PHE A 3 -1.02 -69.19 -23.05
N GLY A 4 -2.04 -68.31 -22.99
CA GLY A 4 -3.18 -68.05 -23.88
C GLY A 4 -4.36 -69.00 -23.57
N ILE A 5 -5.52 -68.50 -23.08
CA ILE A 5 -6.91 -68.89 -23.46
C ILE A 5 -7.99 -68.28 -22.53
N LEU A 6 -9.01 -67.69 -23.19
CA LEU A 6 -10.32 -67.18 -22.74
C LEU A 6 -11.29 -68.28 -22.27
N PHE A 7 -12.39 -67.93 -21.57
CA PHE A 7 -13.75 -68.28 -22.03
C PHE A 7 -14.87 -67.43 -21.37
N ALA A 8 -15.97 -67.29 -22.11
CA ALA A 8 -17.14 -66.44 -21.91
C ALA A 8 -18.43 -67.20 -21.51
N ALA A 9 -19.46 -66.49 -21.01
CA ALA A 9 -20.91 -66.79 -21.08
C ALA A 9 -21.67 -65.59 -20.44
N ALA A 10 -22.66 -64.87 -20.99
CA ALA A 10 -23.87 -65.12 -21.82
C ALA A 10 -25.16 -65.42 -21.01
N LEU A 11 -26.27 -64.78 -21.47
CA LEU A 11 -27.71 -64.83 -21.10
C LEU A 11 -28.23 -63.79 -20.08
N ALA A 12 -29.46 -63.22 -20.16
CA ALA A 12 -30.45 -62.99 -21.22
C ALA A 12 -31.68 -62.24 -20.60
N PHE A 13 -32.29 -61.34 -21.39
CA PHE A 13 -33.71 -60.94 -21.51
C PHE A 13 -34.69 -60.72 -20.32
N GLY A 14 -35.41 -59.59 -20.38
CA GLY A 14 -36.74 -59.39 -19.75
C GLY A 14 -37.40 -58.05 -20.14
N LEU A 15 -38.56 -58.08 -20.80
CA LEU A 15 -39.31 -56.97 -21.41
C LEU A 15 -40.31 -56.26 -20.46
N SER A 16 -40.42 -54.92 -20.64
CA SER A 16 -41.64 -54.04 -20.65
C SER A 16 -42.49 -53.83 -19.36
N PRO A 17 -43.49 -52.90 -19.36
CA PRO A 17 -43.37 -51.43 -19.38
C PRO A 17 -44.29 -50.76 -18.31
N LEU A 18 -44.31 -49.42 -18.14
CA LEU A 18 -45.51 -48.62 -17.77
C LEU A 18 -45.22 -47.10 -17.67
N THR A 19 -45.94 -46.34 -18.51
CA THR A 19 -46.62 -45.03 -18.32
C THR A 19 -46.34 -44.21 -17.04
N GLY A 20 -46.25 -42.88 -17.00
CA GLY A 20 -46.56 -41.80 -17.95
C GLY A 20 -46.63 -40.45 -17.20
N PHE A 21 -46.94 -39.40 -17.96
CA PHE A 21 -47.44 -38.06 -17.58
C PHE A 21 -46.46 -36.87 -17.35
N THR A 22 -46.38 -36.02 -18.40
CA THR A 22 -46.57 -34.53 -18.50
C THR A 22 -45.76 -33.58 -17.60
N ALA A 23 -45.31 -32.39 -18.01
CA ALA A 23 -45.66 -31.49 -19.11
C ALA A 23 -44.48 -30.55 -19.47
N ASP A 24 -44.56 -30.00 -20.69
CA ASP A 24 -43.82 -28.94 -21.40
C ASP A 24 -43.19 -27.81 -20.55
N GLY A 25 -42.09 -27.16 -20.95
CA GLY A 25 -41.71 -26.73 -22.30
C GLY A 25 -42.13 -25.26 -22.48
N ALA A 26 -41.24 -24.28 -22.29
CA ALA A 26 -40.19 -23.79 -23.18
C ALA A 26 -40.61 -22.49 -23.91
N ALA A 27 -39.68 -21.53 -23.94
CA ALA A 27 -39.40 -20.59 -25.04
C ALA A 27 -40.51 -19.57 -25.41
N SER A 28 -40.26 -18.40 -25.99
CA SER A 28 -39.08 -17.55 -26.25
C SER A 28 -39.58 -16.32 -27.02
N ALA A 29 -38.92 -15.17 -26.81
CA ALA A 29 -38.52 -14.18 -27.81
C ALA A 29 -39.53 -13.28 -28.59
N GLN A 30 -38.93 -12.13 -28.97
CA GLN A 30 -39.20 -11.14 -30.03
C GLN A 30 -39.96 -9.86 -29.62
N GLN A 31 -39.46 -8.62 -29.67
CA GLN A 31 -38.47 -7.82 -30.45
C GLN A 31 -39.14 -6.89 -31.51
N ALA A 32 -38.71 -5.60 -31.44
CA ALA A 32 -38.81 -4.50 -32.44
C ALA A 32 -40.19 -3.78 -32.56
N THR A 33 -40.35 -2.46 -32.85
CA THR A 33 -39.61 -1.44 -33.66
C THR A 33 -40.10 0.01 -33.39
N GLY A 34 -39.24 1.03 -33.67
CA GLY A 34 -39.55 2.39 -34.20
C GLY A 34 -40.01 3.48 -33.20
N GLY A 35 -39.74 4.79 -33.29
CA GLY A 35 -39.04 5.69 -34.22
C GLY A 35 -39.56 7.16 -34.10
N SER A 36 -38.67 8.11 -33.79
CA SER A 36 -38.68 9.59 -34.06
C SER A 36 -39.81 10.57 -33.62
N SER A 37 -39.45 11.64 -32.86
CA SER A 37 -39.65 13.09 -33.18
C SER A 37 -39.17 14.04 -32.04
N MET A 38 -38.61 15.22 -32.39
CA MET A 38 -38.19 16.37 -31.54
C MET A 38 -39.25 17.53 -31.61
N PRO A 39 -39.04 18.76 -31.07
CA PRO A 39 -38.85 19.22 -29.68
C PRO A 39 -39.81 20.39 -29.31
N ALA A 40 -39.82 20.88 -28.05
CA ALA A 40 -40.43 22.19 -27.70
C ALA A 40 -39.78 22.82 -26.44
N ALA A 41 -39.76 24.16 -26.41
CA ALA A 41 -38.93 25.01 -25.56
C ALA A 41 -39.70 25.84 -24.49
N ALA A 42 -38.98 26.17 -23.41
CA ALA A 42 -39.06 27.35 -22.50
C ALA A 42 -40.34 27.58 -21.64
N PRO A 43 -40.33 28.49 -20.61
CA PRO A 43 -39.26 29.38 -20.10
C PRO A 43 -39.08 29.43 -18.55
N ALA A 44 -38.15 30.30 -18.15
CA ALA A 44 -37.69 30.67 -16.81
C ALA A 44 -38.72 31.41 -15.92
N THR A 45 -38.48 31.42 -14.60
CA THR A 45 -39.18 32.30 -13.64
C THR A 45 -38.16 33.05 -12.76
N PHE A 46 -38.18 34.38 -12.89
CA PHE A 46 -37.61 35.35 -11.96
C PHE A 46 -38.66 35.66 -10.88
N SER A 47 -38.24 35.74 -9.61
CA SER A 47 -39.02 36.43 -8.56
C SER A 47 -38.11 37.31 -7.71
N ARG A 48 -38.49 38.59 -7.62
CA ARG A 48 -37.88 39.70 -6.88
C ARG A 48 -38.29 39.69 -5.38
N PRO A 49 -37.59 40.45 -4.51
CA PRO A 49 -37.72 40.37 -3.06
C PRO A 49 -38.77 41.34 -2.49
N SER A 50 -39.26 41.04 -1.29
CA SER A 50 -40.19 41.91 -0.53
C SER A 50 -39.69 42.20 0.88
N PHE A 51 -39.34 43.46 1.08
CA PHE A 51 -39.57 44.39 2.20
C PHE A 51 -39.38 43.99 3.67
N ILE A 52 -38.60 44.87 4.31
CA ILE A 52 -38.38 45.11 5.73
C ILE A 52 -39.62 45.80 6.34
N THR A 53 -40.04 45.34 7.51
CA THR A 53 -40.84 46.14 8.46
C THR A 53 -40.17 46.11 9.82
N ALA A 54 -39.81 47.29 10.33
CA ALA A 54 -39.35 47.51 11.68
C ALA A 54 -40.55 47.82 12.60
N THR A 55 -40.52 47.34 13.85
CA THR A 55 -41.34 47.87 14.94
C THR A 55 -40.54 47.80 16.23
N SER A 56 -40.58 48.91 16.95
CA SER A 56 -39.91 49.28 18.20
C SER A 56 -40.52 48.67 19.46
N GLY A 57 -39.73 48.50 20.53
CA GLY A 57 -40.23 48.71 21.90
C GLY A 57 -39.66 47.86 23.04
N GLN A 58 -38.89 48.53 23.90
CA GLN A 58 -38.77 48.33 25.37
C GLN A 58 -37.84 47.26 25.98
N ALA A 59 -37.43 47.60 27.21
CA ALA A 59 -36.17 47.27 27.88
C ALA A 59 -36.33 46.31 29.08
N GLY A 60 -35.34 45.42 29.23
CA GLY A 60 -34.88 44.73 30.47
C GLY A 60 -35.84 43.76 31.18
N PRO A 61 -35.34 42.79 32.00
CA PRO A 61 -34.00 42.72 32.58
C PRO A 61 -33.23 41.37 32.41
N ALA A 62 -31.93 41.45 32.72
CA ALA A 62 -30.93 40.42 33.00
C ALA A 62 -31.29 38.92 32.87
N VAL A 63 -30.64 38.24 31.92
CA VAL A 63 -30.46 36.78 31.90
C VAL A 63 -29.01 36.44 31.52
N ALA A 64 -28.44 35.52 32.30
CA ALA A 64 -27.17 34.81 32.20
C ALA A 64 -26.33 34.95 30.91
N ILE A 65 -25.04 35.24 31.11
CA ILE A 65 -23.98 35.06 30.12
C ILE A 65 -23.78 33.55 29.94
N GLY A 66 -24.61 32.94 29.08
CA GLY A 66 -24.35 31.63 28.50
C GLY A 66 -23.43 31.80 27.30
N GLU A 67 -22.34 31.03 27.27
CA GLU A 67 -21.45 30.84 26.13
C GLU A 67 -22.25 30.56 24.86
N ALA A 68 -22.41 31.59 24.02
CA ALA A 68 -22.76 31.43 22.62
C ALA A 68 -21.48 31.71 21.82
N ALA A 69 -20.55 30.74 21.88
CA ALA A 69 -19.57 30.56 20.83
C ALA A 69 -20.34 30.10 19.58
N SER A 70 -20.88 31.07 18.85
CA SER A 70 -21.52 30.84 17.55
C SER A 70 -20.46 30.36 16.57
N ASP A 71 -20.37 29.04 16.44
CA ASP A 71 -20.23 28.29 15.19
C ASP A 71 -19.71 29.10 13.99
N LEU A 72 -18.45 29.51 14.05
CA LEU A 72 -17.60 29.57 12.87
C LEU A 72 -17.01 28.17 12.68
N ARG A 73 -17.90 27.21 12.41
CA ARG A 73 -17.49 25.93 11.85
C ARG A 73 -16.93 26.27 10.47
N ALA A 74 -15.60 26.33 10.38
CA ALA A 74 -14.89 26.37 9.12
C ALA A 74 -15.56 25.33 8.21
N PRO A 75 -15.85 25.66 6.94
CA PRO A 75 -16.41 24.66 6.05
C PRO A 75 -15.44 23.48 6.09
N GLU A 76 -15.91 22.35 6.63
CA GLU A 76 -15.37 21.03 6.35
C GLU A 76 -15.58 20.85 4.85
N GLN A 77 -14.72 21.49 4.05
CA GLN A 77 -14.50 21.13 2.67
C GLN A 77 -14.03 19.70 2.76
N SER A 78 -14.94 18.80 2.38
CA SER A 78 -14.68 17.41 2.07
C SER A 78 -13.31 17.32 1.42
N VAL A 79 -12.32 16.90 2.22
CA VAL A 79 -10.98 16.64 1.72
C VAL A 79 -11.19 15.49 0.77
N SER A 80 -11.18 15.75 -0.54
CA SER A 80 -11.24 14.66 -1.52
C SER A 80 -10.10 13.70 -1.15
N PRO A 81 -10.40 12.46 -0.73
CA PRO A 81 -9.34 11.49 -0.59
C PRO A 81 -8.95 11.16 -2.02
N LEU A 82 -7.69 11.33 -2.36
CA LEU A 82 -6.97 10.50 -3.33
C LEU A 82 -5.49 10.86 -3.24
N SER A 83 -4.85 10.24 -2.25
CA SER A 83 -3.42 9.95 -2.24
C SER A 83 -3.11 8.90 -3.33
N SER A 84 -3.47 9.16 -4.59
CA SER A 84 -3.08 8.27 -5.69
C SER A 84 -1.60 8.50 -5.96
N LYS A 85 -0.78 7.50 -5.64
CA LYS A 85 0.65 7.48 -5.97
C LYS A 85 0.85 7.91 -7.41
N THR A 86 1.88 8.70 -7.68
CA THR A 86 2.22 9.08 -9.06
C THR A 86 2.64 7.85 -9.87
N THR A 87 2.60 7.96 -11.20
CA THR A 87 3.07 6.89 -12.10
C THR A 87 4.52 6.50 -11.79
N PHE A 88 5.38 7.49 -11.54
CA PHE A 88 6.78 7.23 -11.21
C PHE A 88 6.94 6.61 -9.81
N GLN A 89 6.15 7.02 -8.82
CA GLN A 89 6.12 6.35 -7.51
C GLN A 89 5.73 4.88 -7.63
N THR A 90 4.72 4.59 -8.44
CA THR A 90 4.27 3.21 -8.70
C THR A 90 5.37 2.40 -9.40
N TYR A 91 6.04 3.00 -10.39
CA TYR A 91 7.18 2.36 -11.08
C TYR A 91 8.33 2.04 -10.11
N VAL A 92 8.67 2.96 -9.21
CA VAL A 92 9.70 2.76 -8.19
C VAL A 92 9.30 1.64 -7.22
N GLU A 93 8.05 1.62 -6.76
CA GLU A 93 7.54 0.59 -5.86
C GLU A 93 7.57 -0.80 -6.50
N VAL A 94 7.10 -0.93 -7.74
CA VAL A 94 7.14 -2.21 -8.47
C VAL A 94 8.57 -2.65 -8.73
N SER A 95 9.49 -1.73 -9.02
CA SER A 95 10.88 -2.05 -9.34
C SER A 95 11.76 -2.36 -8.12
N THR A 96 11.42 -1.82 -6.95
CA THR A 96 12.28 -1.89 -5.75
C THR A 96 11.62 -2.61 -4.57
N GLY A 97 10.31 -2.83 -4.60
CA GLY A 97 9.51 -3.27 -3.46
C GLY A 97 9.35 -2.20 -2.37
N ARG A 98 9.86 -0.98 -2.57
CA ARG A 98 9.84 0.10 -1.56
C ARG A 98 8.92 1.23 -1.99
N GLN A 99 8.11 1.69 -1.05
CA GLN A 99 7.31 2.91 -1.23
C GLN A 99 8.18 4.12 -0.88
N LEU A 100 8.51 4.93 -1.89
CA LEU A 100 9.25 6.18 -1.71
C LEU A 100 8.34 7.39 -1.88
N GLU A 101 8.57 8.39 -1.06
CA GLU A 101 7.88 9.68 -1.14
C GLU A 101 8.63 10.68 -2.01
N VAL A 102 7.89 11.61 -2.60
CA VAL A 102 8.46 12.76 -3.30
C VAL A 102 9.06 13.72 -2.27
N PHE A 103 10.32 14.06 -2.45
CA PHE A 103 11.06 14.92 -1.54
C PHE A 103 10.37 16.28 -1.37
N GLY A 104 10.26 16.72 -0.12
CA GLY A 104 9.64 18.00 0.24
C GLY A 104 8.13 17.95 0.43
N ARG A 105 7.45 16.91 -0.07
CA ARG A 105 5.98 16.82 0.04
C ARG A 105 5.46 16.62 1.45
N ASP A 106 6.22 15.94 2.30
CA ASP A 106 5.84 15.72 3.70
C ASP A 106 5.71 17.01 4.51
N LEU A 107 6.38 18.09 4.08
CA LEU A 107 6.26 19.42 4.68
C LEU A 107 4.81 19.90 4.75
N PHE A 108 4.00 19.57 3.74
CA PHE A 108 2.62 20.05 3.61
C PHE A 108 1.58 19.04 4.11
N ARG A 109 1.99 17.85 4.55
CA ARG A 109 1.07 16.81 5.07
C ARG A 109 0.74 17.02 6.54
N ASN A 110 1.76 17.30 7.34
CA ASN A 110 1.65 17.48 8.79
C ASN A 110 1.91 18.94 9.15
N VAL A 111 1.09 19.85 8.62
CA VAL A 111 1.21 21.27 8.96
C VAL A 111 0.85 21.41 10.45
N PRO A 112 1.77 21.85 11.31
CA PRO A 112 1.42 22.14 12.70
C PRO A 112 0.26 23.15 12.70
N SER A 113 -0.75 22.91 13.53
CA SER A 113 -1.94 23.77 13.64
C SER A 113 -1.66 25.21 14.09
N THR A 114 -0.38 25.57 14.29
CA THR A 114 0.10 26.87 14.77
C THR A 114 0.24 27.94 13.67
N PHE A 115 -0.08 27.64 12.41
CA PHE A 115 0.05 28.60 11.29
C PHE A 115 -1.15 29.57 11.09
N ALA A 116 -2.16 29.59 11.97
CA ALA A 116 -3.19 30.64 11.97
C ALA A 116 -3.85 30.84 13.36
N PRO A 117 -4.17 32.08 13.79
CA PRO A 117 -3.51 33.36 13.58
C PRO A 117 -2.82 33.80 14.89
N LEU A 118 -1.51 34.04 14.87
CA LEU A 118 -0.89 34.76 15.96
C LEU A 118 -1.36 36.22 15.86
N HIS A 119 -2.41 36.58 16.61
CA HIS A 119 -2.73 37.99 16.94
C HIS A 119 -1.56 38.70 17.67
N ALA A 120 -0.42 38.02 17.85
CA ALA A 120 0.81 38.51 18.44
C ALA A 120 2.07 38.01 17.69
N VAL A 121 2.08 37.97 16.34
CA VAL A 121 3.37 37.85 15.63
C VAL A 121 4.13 39.14 15.88
N GLN A 122 5.34 39.04 16.42
CA GLN A 122 6.26 40.18 16.46
C GLN A 122 6.41 40.73 15.04
N VAL A 123 6.01 41.99 14.86
CA VAL A 123 6.01 42.66 13.56
C VAL A 123 7.45 42.71 13.06
N ASN A 124 7.67 42.25 11.83
CA ASN A 124 8.99 42.27 11.21
C ASN A 124 9.47 43.74 11.16
N PRO A 125 10.68 44.07 11.68
CA PRO A 125 11.23 45.43 11.61
C PRO A 125 11.30 46.03 10.19
N ASP A 126 11.32 45.18 9.16
CA ASP A 126 11.31 45.57 7.75
C ASP A 126 9.92 45.70 7.13
N TYR A 127 8.86 45.40 7.88
CA TYR A 127 7.49 45.59 7.40
C TYR A 127 7.26 47.07 7.03
N VAL A 128 6.78 47.30 5.81
CA VAL A 128 6.47 48.62 5.29
C VAL A 128 4.99 48.90 5.54
N ILE A 129 4.74 49.97 6.30
CA ILE A 129 3.39 50.37 6.68
C ILE A 129 2.64 50.88 5.46
N GLY A 130 1.39 50.46 5.33
CA GLY A 130 0.53 50.85 4.21
C GLY A 130 -0.92 51.12 4.63
N PRO A 131 -1.74 51.61 3.69
CA PRO A 131 -3.17 51.80 3.90
C PRO A 131 -3.86 50.54 4.40
N GLY A 132 -4.71 50.68 5.42
CA GLY A 132 -5.44 49.58 6.06
C GLY A 132 -4.76 48.99 7.30
N ASP A 133 -3.52 49.38 7.62
CA ASP A 133 -2.88 49.01 8.89
C ASP A 133 -3.52 49.76 10.07
N ALA A 134 -3.43 49.20 11.26
CA ALA A 134 -3.79 49.85 12.52
C ALA A 134 -2.56 49.96 13.42
N ILE A 135 -2.28 51.16 13.91
CA ILE A 135 -1.12 51.49 14.74
C ILE A 135 -1.62 51.87 16.13
N GLN A 136 -1.10 51.21 17.15
CA GLN A 136 -1.28 51.60 18.54
C GLN A 136 -0.18 52.57 18.94
N ILE A 137 -0.58 53.75 19.41
CA ILE A 137 0.30 54.78 19.90
C ILE A 137 0.03 54.96 21.39
N ARG A 138 1.09 54.85 22.20
CA ARG A 138 1.08 55.19 23.63
C ARG A 138 2.11 56.26 23.91
N GLY A 139 1.69 57.39 24.45
CA GLY A 139 2.56 58.50 24.82
C GLY A 139 2.27 58.97 26.25
N TRP A 140 3.31 59.28 27.00
CA TRP A 140 3.22 59.76 28.39
C TRP A 140 4.24 60.89 28.65
N GLY A 141 4.01 61.66 29.71
CA GLY A 141 4.80 62.84 30.06
C GLY A 141 3.91 64.08 30.12
N MET A 142 4.17 65.09 29.30
CA MET A 142 3.29 66.26 29.21
C MET A 142 2.04 66.05 28.35
N VAL A 143 1.98 64.93 27.62
CA VAL A 143 0.83 64.53 26.81
C VAL A 143 0.52 63.07 27.13
N ASP A 144 -0.77 62.78 27.31
CA ASP A 144 -1.28 61.42 27.49
C ASP A 144 -2.00 61.01 26.19
N ILE A 145 -1.44 60.03 25.51
CA ILE A 145 -1.96 59.51 24.25
C ILE A 145 -2.08 58.00 24.42
N ASP A 146 -3.28 57.44 24.37
CA ASP A 146 -3.48 56.00 24.17
C ASP A 146 -4.58 55.83 23.12
N ALA A 147 -4.14 55.58 21.87
CA ALA A 147 -5.06 55.49 20.75
C ALA A 147 -4.60 54.43 19.74
N THR A 148 -5.57 53.69 19.21
CA THR A 148 -5.36 52.82 18.05
C THR A 148 -5.88 53.54 16.81
N LEU A 149 -4.99 53.87 15.91
CA LEU A 149 -5.27 54.70 14.74
C LEU A 149 -5.11 53.88 13.47
N SER A 150 -6.09 53.96 12.57
CA SER A 150 -6.02 53.28 11.28
C SER A 150 -5.38 54.17 10.21
N VAL A 151 -4.53 53.58 9.39
CA VAL A 151 -3.92 54.22 8.22
C VAL A 151 -4.97 54.29 7.12
N ASN A 152 -5.36 55.50 6.75
CA ASN A 152 -6.37 55.73 5.72
C ASN A 152 -5.84 55.43 4.30
N ARG A 153 -6.69 55.58 3.27
CA ARG A 153 -6.31 55.35 1.85
C ARG A 153 -5.26 56.33 1.32
N SER A 154 -5.12 57.53 1.91
CA SER A 154 -4.04 58.48 1.58
C SER A 154 -2.72 58.12 2.26
N GLY A 155 -2.69 57.10 3.11
CA GLY A 155 -1.48 56.68 3.82
C GLY A 155 -1.20 57.49 5.09
N GLU A 156 -2.20 58.17 5.61
CA GLU A 156 -2.11 59.07 6.76
C GLU A 156 -2.82 58.48 7.98
N VAL A 157 -2.33 58.91 9.14
CA VAL A 157 -2.88 58.60 10.45
C VAL A 157 -3.29 59.90 11.12
N TYR A 158 -4.52 59.97 11.61
CA TYR A 158 -5.03 61.14 12.32
C TYR A 158 -4.76 61.01 13.81
N ILE A 159 -3.80 61.80 14.31
CA ILE A 159 -3.44 61.81 15.72
C ILE A 159 -4.20 62.96 16.40
N PRO A 160 -4.96 62.73 17.49
CA PRO A 160 -5.64 63.78 18.23
C PRO A 160 -4.68 64.92 18.58
N GLN A 161 -5.11 66.18 18.41
CA GLN A 161 -4.34 67.40 18.69
C GLN A 161 -3.09 67.64 17.82
N VAL A 162 -2.61 66.65 17.07
CA VAL A 162 -1.45 66.77 16.15
C VAL A 162 -1.88 66.89 14.69
N GLY A 163 -2.99 66.24 14.30
CA GLY A 163 -3.52 66.23 12.94
C GLY A 163 -3.05 65.01 12.13
N ALA A 164 -3.10 65.14 10.81
CA ALA A 164 -2.75 64.06 9.88
C ALA A 164 -1.23 63.93 9.72
N VAL A 165 -0.71 62.72 9.88
CA VAL A 165 0.71 62.38 9.68
C VAL A 165 0.81 61.25 8.65
N ASN A 166 1.61 61.45 7.61
CA ASN A 166 1.84 60.42 6.59
C ASN A 166 2.76 59.32 7.15
N VAL A 167 2.30 58.07 7.13
CA VAL A 167 3.06 56.91 7.63
C VAL A 167 3.26 55.84 6.56
N SER A 168 2.66 56.01 5.38
CA SER A 168 2.78 55.07 4.27
C SER A 168 4.21 55.04 3.73
N GLY A 169 4.76 53.84 3.56
CA GLY A 169 6.14 53.65 3.11
C GLY A 169 7.19 53.70 4.23
N VAL A 170 6.79 54.05 5.46
CA VAL A 170 7.69 54.00 6.63
C VAL A 170 7.85 52.54 7.06
N ARG A 171 9.09 52.11 7.33
CA ARG A 171 9.37 50.79 7.90
C ARG A 171 9.01 50.75 9.38
N TYR A 172 8.59 49.60 9.88
CA TYR A 172 8.20 49.43 11.28
C TYR A 172 9.31 49.86 12.26
N ARG A 173 10.58 49.51 11.97
CA ARG A 173 11.75 49.94 12.75
C ARG A 173 11.87 51.46 12.92
N ASP A 174 11.39 52.22 11.94
CA ASP A 174 11.51 53.68 11.87
C ASP A 174 10.23 54.39 12.34
N LEU A 175 9.15 53.64 12.62
CA LEU A 175 7.84 54.19 12.95
C LEU A 175 7.87 55.04 14.22
N GLN A 176 8.41 54.49 15.30
CA GLN A 176 8.46 55.20 16.59
C GLN A 176 9.29 56.50 16.52
N PRO A 177 10.53 56.52 16.01
CA PRO A 177 11.28 57.77 15.88
C PRO A 177 10.62 58.75 14.89
N TYR A 178 9.99 58.25 13.82
CA TYR A 178 9.27 59.08 12.86
C TYR A 178 8.07 59.79 13.51
N LEU A 179 7.23 59.06 14.25
CA LEU A 179 6.08 59.63 14.96
C LEU A 179 6.51 60.55 16.11
N LYS A 180 7.58 60.20 16.85
CA LYS A 180 8.13 61.07 17.91
C LYS A 180 8.54 62.42 17.35
N LYS A 181 9.16 62.45 16.17
CA LYS A 181 9.53 63.71 15.48
C LYS A 181 8.30 64.50 15.02
N ALA A 182 7.25 63.84 14.55
CA ALA A 182 6.03 64.50 14.09
C ALA A 182 5.24 65.14 15.24
N ILE A 183 5.02 64.38 16.32
CA ILE A 183 4.31 64.82 17.53
C ILE A 183 5.14 65.88 18.29
N GLY A 184 6.47 65.77 18.23
CA GLY A 184 7.44 66.72 18.80
C GLY A 184 7.37 68.14 18.26
N ARG A 185 6.61 68.40 17.19
CA ARG A 185 6.34 69.75 16.68
C ARG A 185 5.35 70.52 17.55
N ILE A 186 4.52 69.81 18.32
CA ILE A 186 3.41 70.39 19.09
C ILE A 186 3.60 70.13 20.58
N PHE A 187 4.06 68.93 20.96
CA PHE A 187 4.34 68.56 22.34
C PHE A 187 5.85 68.43 22.58
N THR A 188 6.34 68.92 23.72
CA THR A 188 7.74 68.76 24.16
C THR A 188 7.81 67.74 25.31
N ASN A 189 8.97 67.42 25.90
CA ASN A 189 9.17 66.49 27.03
C ASN A 189 8.13 65.35 27.18
N PHE A 190 8.04 64.47 26.18
CA PHE A 190 7.18 63.29 26.18
C PHE A 190 7.95 62.07 25.67
N ASP A 191 7.53 60.90 26.11
CA ASP A 191 7.95 59.63 25.55
C ASP A 191 6.82 58.99 24.76
N LEU A 192 7.21 58.16 23.79
CA LEU A 192 6.32 57.58 22.80
C LEU A 192 6.71 56.14 22.53
N SER A 193 5.73 55.25 22.59
CA SER A 193 5.76 53.89 22.11
C SER A 193 4.78 53.75 20.95
N ALA A 194 5.23 53.20 19.82
CA ALA A 194 4.38 52.93 18.66
C ALA A 194 4.53 51.46 18.24
N SER A 195 3.42 50.76 18.08
CA SER A 195 3.36 49.36 17.66
C SER A 195 2.25 49.15 16.64
N ILE A 196 2.34 48.12 15.79
CA ILE A 196 1.24 47.76 14.89
C ILE A 196 0.26 46.89 15.67
N ALA A 197 -1.00 47.33 15.75
CA ALA A 197 -2.10 46.60 16.36
C ALA A 197 -2.68 45.56 15.39
N GLN A 198 -2.78 45.91 14.11
CA GLN A 198 -3.29 45.02 13.07
C GLN A 198 -2.63 45.35 11.73
N THR A 199 -2.16 44.33 11.03
CA THR A 199 -1.69 44.45 9.65
C THR A 199 -2.87 44.35 8.69
N ARG A 200 -2.81 45.07 7.57
CA ARG A 200 -3.76 44.92 6.48
C ARG A 200 -3.72 43.50 5.90
N SER A 201 -4.84 43.12 5.29
CA SER A 201 -4.93 41.88 4.52
C SER A 201 -4.56 42.12 3.06
N VAL A 202 -3.94 41.13 2.44
CA VAL A 202 -3.67 41.07 1.00
C VAL A 202 -4.42 39.88 0.40
N GLN A 203 -4.98 40.07 -0.79
CA GLN A 203 -5.60 39.00 -1.55
C GLN A 203 -4.63 38.47 -2.60
N VAL A 204 -4.35 37.16 -2.57
CA VAL A 204 -3.46 36.49 -3.51
C VAL A 204 -4.16 35.32 -4.20
N TYR A 205 -3.68 34.96 -5.38
CA TYR A 205 -4.25 33.88 -6.19
C TYR A 205 -3.27 32.73 -6.32
N VAL A 206 -3.64 31.54 -5.87
CA VAL A 206 -2.83 30.32 -6.03
C VAL A 206 -3.43 29.49 -7.16
N VAL A 207 -2.64 29.28 -8.21
CA VAL A 207 -3.07 28.64 -9.47
C VAL A 207 -2.04 27.61 -9.97
N GLY A 208 -2.41 26.83 -10.98
CA GLY A 208 -1.59 25.76 -11.53
C GLY A 208 -1.79 24.45 -10.77
N ASN A 209 -0.71 23.69 -10.58
CA ASN A 209 -0.74 22.37 -9.93
C ASN A 209 -0.63 22.49 -8.40
N ALA A 210 -1.49 23.31 -7.80
CA ALA A 210 -1.64 23.41 -6.36
C ALA A 210 -2.57 22.31 -5.83
N ARG A 211 -2.39 21.89 -4.57
CA ARG A 211 -3.30 20.94 -3.92
C ARG A 211 -4.70 21.54 -3.77
N ARG A 212 -4.78 22.82 -3.39
CA ARG A 212 -6.03 23.59 -3.31
C ARG A 212 -5.83 24.90 -4.07
N PRO A 213 -6.11 24.95 -5.38
CA PRO A 213 -6.07 26.20 -6.13
C PRO A 213 -7.24 27.09 -5.70
N GLY A 214 -7.01 28.41 -5.67
CA GLY A 214 -8.02 29.36 -5.26
C GLY A 214 -7.47 30.71 -4.82
N THR A 215 -8.37 31.56 -4.34
CA THR A 215 -8.04 32.87 -3.80
C THR A 215 -7.87 32.79 -2.29
N TYR A 216 -6.80 33.40 -1.78
CA TYR A 216 -6.46 33.40 -0.37
C TYR A 216 -6.32 34.83 0.15
N THR A 217 -6.89 35.08 1.32
CA THR A 217 -6.72 36.34 2.06
C THR A 217 -5.70 36.10 3.16
N LEU A 218 -4.54 36.75 3.05
CA LEU A 218 -3.42 36.58 3.97
C LEU A 218 -3.07 37.93 4.61
N SER A 219 -2.26 37.91 5.68
CA SER A 219 -1.69 39.15 6.23
C SER A 219 -0.67 39.73 5.24
N ALA A 220 -0.54 41.05 5.17
CA ALA A 220 0.52 41.72 4.41
C ALA A 220 1.95 41.36 4.86
N MET A 221 2.11 40.68 6.00
CA MET A 221 3.37 40.11 6.45
C MET A 221 3.59 38.66 5.99
N SER A 222 2.63 38.06 5.26
CA SER A 222 2.76 36.69 4.78
C SER A 222 3.69 36.61 3.57
N THR A 223 4.57 35.62 3.57
CA THR A 223 5.45 35.30 2.43
C THR A 223 4.83 34.23 1.53
N LEU A 224 5.49 33.97 0.41
CA LEU A 224 5.14 32.88 -0.50
C LEU A 224 4.99 31.53 0.22
N LEU A 225 5.93 31.20 1.12
CA LEU A 225 5.85 29.96 1.90
C LEU A 225 4.53 29.84 2.68
N ASN A 226 4.08 30.91 3.32
CA ASN A 226 2.80 30.90 4.06
C ASN A 226 1.62 30.58 3.13
N ALA A 227 1.59 31.17 1.93
CA ALA A 227 0.57 30.86 0.94
C ALA A 227 0.64 29.41 0.45
N LEU A 228 1.84 28.85 0.28
CA LEU A 228 2.01 27.43 -0.03
C LEU A 228 1.47 26.54 1.10
N PHE A 229 1.71 26.87 2.37
CA PHE A 229 1.12 26.12 3.48
C PHE A 229 -0.41 26.17 3.51
N VAL A 230 -0.99 27.37 3.37
CA VAL A 230 -2.45 27.54 3.41
C VAL A 230 -3.14 26.87 2.21
N SER A 231 -2.48 26.83 1.05
CA SER A 231 -2.95 26.08 -0.13
C SER A 231 -2.70 24.57 -0.06
N GLY A 232 -1.97 24.09 0.95
CA GLY A 232 -1.58 22.68 1.08
C GLY A 232 -0.44 22.24 0.15
N GLY A 233 0.30 23.21 -0.41
CA GLY A 233 1.48 23.03 -1.24
C GLY A 233 1.17 22.58 -2.66
N PRO A 234 2.22 22.21 -3.42
CA PRO A 234 2.06 21.56 -4.72
C PRO A 234 1.26 20.25 -4.62
N SER A 235 0.51 19.94 -5.68
CA SER A 235 -0.26 18.68 -5.81
C SER A 235 0.67 17.50 -6.13
N GLU A 236 0.09 16.31 -6.34
CA GLU A 236 0.85 15.10 -6.74
C GLU A 236 1.63 15.27 -8.05
N ILE A 237 1.17 16.14 -8.94
CA ILE A 237 1.80 16.49 -10.22
C ILE A 237 2.40 17.90 -10.21
N GLY A 238 2.43 18.55 -9.05
CA GLY A 238 2.97 19.90 -8.89
C GLY A 238 4.47 19.87 -8.60
N SER A 239 5.19 20.79 -9.23
CA SER A 239 6.62 20.96 -9.01
C SER A 239 6.92 21.59 -7.65
N MET A 240 7.94 21.08 -6.97
CA MET A 240 8.50 21.72 -5.77
C MET A 240 9.54 22.78 -6.13
N ARG A 241 10.01 22.80 -7.38
CA ARG A 241 11.15 23.63 -7.82
C ARG A 241 10.76 24.74 -8.80
N ASN A 242 9.64 24.57 -9.50
CA ASN A 242 9.11 25.49 -10.50
C ASN A 242 7.87 26.19 -9.95
N ILE A 243 8.08 27.01 -8.93
CA ILE A 243 7.05 27.86 -8.32
C ILE A 243 7.37 29.31 -8.69
N LYS A 244 6.34 30.08 -9.07
CA LYS A 244 6.52 31.46 -9.55
C LYS A 244 5.53 32.41 -8.89
N VAL A 245 6.02 33.57 -8.47
CA VAL A 245 5.17 34.70 -8.08
C VAL A 245 5.15 35.69 -9.23
N LYS A 246 3.96 35.95 -9.77
CA LYS A 246 3.72 36.96 -10.80
C LYS A 246 3.13 38.20 -10.12
N ARG A 247 3.89 39.29 -10.16
CA ARG A 247 3.55 40.60 -9.59
C ARG A 247 3.55 41.63 -10.72
N GLY A 248 2.37 41.91 -11.27
CA GLY A 248 2.26 42.73 -12.48
C GLY A 248 3.07 42.12 -13.63
N SER A 249 4.09 42.85 -14.12
CA SER A 249 5.01 42.37 -15.17
C SER A 249 6.23 41.60 -14.66
N ARG A 250 6.46 41.57 -13.34
CA ARG A 250 7.62 40.89 -12.73
C ARG A 250 7.27 39.45 -12.40
N THR A 251 8.18 38.54 -12.71
CA THR A 251 8.09 37.13 -12.30
C THR A 251 9.28 36.79 -11.41
N ILE A 252 8.99 36.27 -10.23
CA ILE A 252 9.99 35.83 -9.25
C ILE A 252 9.91 34.31 -9.19
N ASN A 253 11.02 33.64 -9.44
CA ASN A 253 11.10 32.18 -9.35
C ASN A 253 11.42 31.77 -7.91
N PHE A 254 10.87 30.64 -7.49
CA PHE A 254 11.07 30.08 -6.17
C PHE A 254 11.30 28.57 -6.29
N ASP A 255 12.43 28.12 -5.74
CA ASP A 255 12.75 26.70 -5.60
C ASP A 255 12.68 26.31 -4.12
N LEU A 256 11.75 25.42 -3.77
CA LEU A 256 11.60 24.97 -2.38
C LEU A 256 12.83 24.17 -1.90
N TYR A 257 13.61 23.60 -2.82
CA TYR A 257 14.81 22.84 -2.47
C TYR A 257 15.87 23.71 -1.79
N ASP A 258 15.96 24.99 -2.17
CA ASP A 258 16.94 25.91 -1.59
C ASP A 258 16.73 26.07 -0.07
N ILE A 259 15.47 26.11 0.36
CA ILE A 259 15.10 26.18 1.78
C ILE A 259 15.26 24.82 2.45
N LEU A 260 14.80 23.74 1.82
CA LEU A 260 14.80 22.40 2.43
C LEU A 260 16.19 21.80 2.60
N ILE A 261 17.14 22.18 1.74
CA ILE A 261 18.49 21.59 1.70
C ILE A 261 19.52 22.55 2.28
N TYR A 262 19.46 23.83 1.92
CA TYR A 262 20.47 24.82 2.31
C TYR A 262 19.97 25.82 3.37
N GLY A 263 18.68 25.81 3.70
CA GLY A 263 18.09 26.79 4.61
C GLY A 263 18.06 28.21 4.01
N ASP A 264 18.20 28.35 2.70
CA ASP A 264 18.28 29.64 2.03
C ASP A 264 16.88 30.21 1.76
N LYS A 265 16.49 31.22 2.55
CA LYS A 265 15.20 31.91 2.46
C LYS A 265 15.18 33.09 1.48
N THR A 266 16.27 33.41 0.79
CA THR A 266 16.39 34.64 -0.02
C THR A 266 15.30 34.81 -1.09
N SER A 267 14.80 33.70 -1.64
CA SER A 267 13.73 33.70 -2.65
C SER A 267 12.30 33.74 -2.07
N ASP A 268 12.13 33.61 -0.75
CA ASP A 268 10.82 33.68 -0.08
C ASP A 268 10.38 35.14 0.10
N VAL A 269 9.68 35.66 -0.90
CA VAL A 269 9.27 37.06 -0.96
C VAL A 269 7.98 37.33 -0.16
N ASP A 270 7.90 38.53 0.42
CA ASP A 270 6.66 39.05 1.01
C ASP A 270 5.60 39.22 -0.09
N LEU A 271 4.38 38.78 0.20
CA LEU A 271 3.26 38.83 -0.73
C LEU A 271 2.59 40.20 -0.74
N GLN A 272 2.15 40.60 -1.93
CA GLN A 272 1.43 41.84 -2.17
C GLN A 272 0.03 41.56 -2.70
N ASP A 273 -0.84 42.54 -2.53
CA ASP A 273 -2.21 42.46 -3.06
C ASP A 273 -2.20 42.27 -4.57
N GLY A 274 -2.94 41.26 -5.05
CA GLY A 274 -3.02 40.89 -6.46
C GLY A 274 -1.91 39.96 -6.95
N ASP A 275 -0.98 39.51 -6.10
CA ASP A 275 0.05 38.55 -6.49
C ASP A 275 -0.58 37.22 -6.95
N VAL A 276 -0.05 36.67 -8.06
CA VAL A 276 -0.45 35.36 -8.59
C VAL A 276 0.67 34.36 -8.39
N ILE A 277 0.43 33.38 -7.53
CA ILE A 277 1.33 32.26 -7.25
C ILE A 277 0.98 31.12 -8.21
N TYR A 278 1.89 30.82 -9.13
CA TYR A 278 1.74 29.76 -10.11
C TYR A 278 2.66 28.59 -9.78
N ILE A 279 2.08 27.41 -9.56
CA ILE A 279 2.79 26.15 -9.35
C ILE A 279 2.83 25.38 -10.68
N GLY A 280 4.02 25.20 -11.24
CA GLY A 280 4.22 24.47 -12.48
C GLY A 280 4.01 22.96 -12.35
N GLU A 281 3.99 22.27 -13.48
CA GLU A 281 4.03 20.80 -13.53
C GLU A 281 5.38 20.28 -13.05
N VAL A 282 5.35 19.13 -12.38
CA VAL A 282 6.56 18.44 -11.92
C VAL A 282 7.46 18.08 -13.10
N GLY A 283 8.75 18.43 -12.98
CA GLY A 283 9.76 18.12 -13.96
C GLY A 283 10.21 16.66 -13.95
N PRO A 284 11.29 16.34 -14.67
CA PRO A 284 11.87 15.00 -14.69
C PRO A 284 12.26 14.54 -13.28
N GLN A 285 12.00 13.27 -12.95
CA GLN A 285 12.23 12.75 -11.60
C GLN A 285 13.27 11.62 -11.59
N ILE A 286 13.90 11.41 -10.43
CA ILE A 286 14.83 10.31 -10.15
C ILE A 286 14.56 9.75 -8.76
N ALA A 287 14.78 8.45 -8.54
CA ALA A 287 14.69 7.85 -7.23
C ALA A 287 16.08 7.48 -6.69
N ILE A 288 16.34 7.77 -5.42
CA ILE A 288 17.55 7.29 -4.72
C ILE A 288 17.15 6.42 -3.53
N ILE A 289 17.76 5.24 -3.44
CA ILE A 289 17.58 4.26 -2.36
C ILE A 289 18.91 3.70 -1.85
N GLY A 290 18.88 3.06 -0.69
CA GLY A 290 20.03 2.37 -0.09
C GLY A 290 20.77 3.24 0.93
N GLY A 291 22.10 3.20 0.90
CA GLY A 291 23.02 3.83 1.86
C GLY A 291 23.12 5.36 1.78
N VAL A 292 21.99 6.05 1.73
CA VAL A 292 21.88 7.52 1.78
C VAL A 292 21.04 7.95 2.98
N LYS A 293 21.25 9.17 3.48
CA LYS A 293 20.53 9.66 4.67
C LYS A 293 19.04 9.84 4.44
N LYS A 294 18.65 10.30 3.24
CA LYS A 294 17.26 10.51 2.87
C LYS A 294 16.94 9.82 1.55
N GLN A 295 16.23 8.70 1.65
CA GLN A 295 15.73 7.95 0.51
C GLN A 295 14.40 8.57 0.05
N ALA A 296 14.34 9.04 -1.19
CA ALA A 296 13.17 9.73 -1.73
C ALA A 296 13.22 9.80 -3.27
N ILE A 297 12.13 10.30 -3.86
CA ILE A 297 12.05 10.72 -5.25
C ILE A 297 12.36 12.21 -5.35
N TYR A 298 13.30 12.57 -6.20
CA TYR A 298 13.79 13.94 -6.39
C TYR A 298 13.43 14.48 -7.77
N GLU A 299 13.17 15.78 -7.85
CA GLU A 299 12.93 16.50 -9.09
C GLU A 299 14.25 17.08 -9.64
N LEU A 300 14.57 16.72 -10.88
CA LEU A 300 15.81 17.09 -11.57
C LEU A 300 15.72 18.47 -12.21
N ARG A 301 16.87 19.15 -12.31
CA ARG A 301 17.07 20.23 -13.28
C ARG A 301 17.65 19.65 -14.57
N ASN A 302 17.62 20.45 -15.64
CA ASN A 302 18.01 20.05 -16.99
C ASN A 302 19.50 19.59 -17.11
N ASP A 303 20.32 19.77 -16.07
CA ASP A 303 21.78 19.57 -16.04
C ASP A 303 22.33 18.91 -14.75
N CYS A 304 21.56 18.05 -14.09
CA CYS A 304 22.00 17.45 -12.82
C CYS A 304 22.94 16.24 -12.98
N SER A 305 23.85 16.06 -12.02
CA SER A 305 24.73 14.90 -11.87
C SER A 305 24.31 14.00 -10.70
N ALA A 306 24.82 12.76 -10.65
CA ALA A 306 24.57 11.87 -9.52
C ALA A 306 25.08 12.45 -8.19
N ALA A 307 26.16 13.23 -8.21
CA ALA A 307 26.69 13.91 -7.04
C ALA A 307 25.71 14.95 -6.46
N GLU A 308 25.01 15.70 -7.33
CA GLU A 308 24.01 16.69 -6.88
C GLU A 308 22.82 16.02 -6.21
N VAL A 309 22.28 14.96 -6.82
CA VAL A 309 21.12 14.26 -6.24
C VAL A 309 21.51 13.59 -4.92
N LEU A 310 22.72 13.04 -4.83
CA LEU A 310 23.25 12.53 -3.57
C LEU A 310 23.38 13.64 -2.50
N ALA A 311 23.80 14.84 -2.89
CA ALA A 311 23.84 15.98 -1.97
C ALA A 311 22.44 16.33 -1.45
N TRP A 312 21.41 16.32 -2.30
CA TRP A 312 20.01 16.50 -1.88
C TRP A 312 19.49 15.38 -0.98
N ALA A 313 20.03 14.17 -1.12
CA ALA A 313 19.79 13.04 -0.22
C ALA A 313 20.51 13.16 1.14
N GLY A 314 21.24 14.26 1.38
CA GLY A 314 22.02 14.48 2.61
C GLY A 314 23.38 13.79 2.61
N GLY A 315 23.80 13.24 1.47
CA GLY A 315 24.99 12.44 1.31
C GLY A 315 24.80 10.97 1.69
N PHE A 316 25.93 10.29 1.83
CA PHE A 316 26.00 8.90 2.28
C PHE A 316 25.58 8.77 3.76
N GLU A 317 24.94 7.64 4.08
CA GLU A 317 24.66 7.24 5.47
C GLU A 317 26.00 7.07 6.24
N SER A 318 26.00 7.22 7.57
CA SER A 318 27.24 7.23 8.36
C SER A 318 28.07 5.95 8.19
N ALA A 319 27.41 4.80 8.03
CA ALA A 319 28.06 3.51 7.76
C ALA A 319 28.58 3.37 6.31
N ALA A 320 28.03 4.16 5.38
CA ALA A 320 28.36 4.20 3.96
C ALA A 320 29.61 5.04 3.66
N ALA A 321 29.90 6.05 4.49
CA ALA A 321 30.93 7.05 4.23
C ALA A 321 32.39 6.53 4.29
N PHE A 322 32.63 5.33 4.82
CA PHE A 322 33.97 4.79 5.09
C PHE A 322 34.30 3.49 4.33
N ARG A 323 33.48 3.09 3.35
CA ARG A 323 33.61 1.78 2.69
C ARG A 323 33.37 1.87 1.18
N ASN A 324 33.69 0.78 0.47
CA ASN A 324 33.41 0.62 -0.95
C ASN A 324 31.94 0.95 -1.23
N ILE A 325 31.67 1.91 -2.10
CA ILE A 325 30.31 2.28 -2.48
C ILE A 325 30.03 1.69 -3.86
N ILE A 326 28.99 0.87 -3.96
CA ILE A 326 28.54 0.35 -5.24
C ILE A 326 27.29 1.15 -5.61
N VAL A 327 27.37 1.84 -6.75
CA VAL A 327 26.25 2.58 -7.32
C VAL A 327 25.70 1.73 -8.45
N GLU A 328 24.44 1.38 -8.31
CA GLU A 328 23.70 0.68 -9.34
C GLU A 328 22.58 1.55 -9.87
N LYS A 329 22.29 1.35 -11.14
CA LYS A 329 21.21 2.01 -11.84
C LYS A 329 20.25 0.96 -12.38
N ASN A 330 18.95 1.23 -12.29
CA ASN A 330 17.96 0.41 -12.98
C ASN A 330 18.01 0.67 -14.49
N VAL A 331 18.31 -0.38 -15.26
CA VAL A 331 18.26 -0.42 -16.72
C VAL A 331 17.38 -1.61 -17.11
N ASP A 332 16.24 -1.34 -17.73
CA ASP A 332 15.27 -2.35 -18.17
C ASP A 332 14.81 -3.33 -17.07
N GLY A 333 14.61 -2.82 -15.85
CA GLY A 333 14.14 -3.61 -14.70
C GLY A 333 15.24 -4.41 -13.99
N LYS A 334 16.51 -4.28 -14.42
CA LYS A 334 17.67 -4.89 -13.76
C LYS A 334 18.60 -3.83 -13.22
N PHE A 335 19.06 -4.00 -11.99
CA PHE A 335 20.11 -3.17 -11.43
C PHE A 335 21.45 -3.55 -12.04
N GLN A 336 22.10 -2.58 -12.69
CA GLN A 336 23.44 -2.72 -13.24
C GLN A 336 24.39 -1.80 -12.48
N THR A 337 25.56 -2.31 -12.10
CA THR A 337 26.61 -1.52 -11.47
C THR A 337 27.13 -0.49 -12.47
N VAL A 338 26.93 0.79 -12.16
CA VAL A 338 27.39 1.92 -12.98
C VAL A 338 28.65 2.57 -12.41
N ALA A 339 28.90 2.41 -11.12
CA ALA A 339 30.15 2.81 -10.51
C ALA A 339 30.48 1.93 -9.31
N GLU A 340 31.70 1.40 -9.27
CA GLU A 340 32.29 0.83 -8.07
C GLU A 340 33.33 1.82 -7.56
N LEU A 341 33.06 2.37 -6.38
CA LEU A 341 33.77 3.49 -5.82
C LEU A 341 34.53 2.99 -4.59
N VAL A 342 35.76 2.54 -4.84
CA VAL A 342 36.75 2.17 -3.83
C VAL A 342 37.75 3.31 -3.73
N ALA A 343 37.48 4.32 -2.88
CA ALA A 343 38.39 5.44 -2.65
C ALA A 343 37.96 6.35 -1.48
N ASP A 344 38.85 7.29 -1.12
CA ASP A 344 38.53 8.45 -0.28
C ASP A 344 37.33 9.25 -0.82
N ARG A 345 36.53 9.83 0.10
CA ARG A 345 35.28 10.56 -0.17
C ARG A 345 35.35 11.54 -1.34
N ASN A 346 36.45 12.26 -1.52
CA ASN A 346 36.59 13.26 -2.58
C ASN A 346 36.66 12.62 -3.97
N SER A 347 37.37 11.50 -4.12
CA SER A 347 37.46 10.77 -5.39
C SER A 347 36.12 10.15 -5.80
N VAL A 348 35.33 9.73 -4.81
CA VAL A 348 33.96 9.23 -5.00
C VAL A 348 33.06 10.34 -5.56
N MET A 349 33.11 11.54 -4.95
CA MET A 349 32.32 12.69 -5.40
C MET A 349 32.72 13.16 -6.81
N ASP A 350 34.02 13.16 -7.15
CA ASP A 350 34.49 13.54 -8.49
C ASP A 350 33.99 12.58 -9.59
N LYS A 351 33.94 11.28 -9.30
CA LYS A 351 33.40 10.28 -10.22
C LYS A 351 31.88 10.43 -10.37
N LEU A 352 31.17 10.69 -9.28
CA LEU A 352 29.72 10.91 -9.29
C LEU A 352 29.32 12.21 -10.01
N ALA A 353 30.15 13.25 -9.93
CA ALA A 353 29.91 14.51 -10.63
C ALA A 353 29.97 14.35 -12.15
N LYS A 354 30.78 13.38 -12.63
CA LYS A 354 30.91 13.05 -14.06
C LYS A 354 29.88 12.04 -14.56
N LEU A 355 29.11 11.43 -13.66
CA LEU A 355 28.12 10.41 -14.02
C LEU A 355 26.80 11.11 -14.43
N PRO A 356 26.44 11.11 -15.72
CA PRO A 356 25.16 11.66 -16.15
C PRO A 356 24.03 10.76 -15.68
N ILE A 357 22.99 11.40 -15.14
CA ILE A 357 21.74 10.73 -14.75
C ILE A 357 20.66 11.04 -15.77
N ARG A 358 19.75 10.08 -15.99
CA ARG A 358 18.59 10.27 -16.86
C ARG A 358 17.33 10.37 -16.03
N PRO A 359 16.31 11.09 -16.53
CA PRO A 359 14.97 10.98 -15.99
C PRO A 359 14.53 9.52 -15.86
N THR A 360 13.78 9.21 -14.81
CA THR A 360 13.22 7.88 -14.52
C THR A 360 14.24 6.87 -14.00
N ASP A 361 15.51 7.24 -13.85
CA ASP A 361 16.51 6.36 -13.23
C ASP A 361 16.16 6.05 -11.76
N ILE A 362 16.48 4.83 -11.33
CA ILE A 362 16.49 4.44 -9.92
C ILE A 362 17.93 4.14 -9.54
N ILE A 363 18.51 4.97 -8.69
CA ILE A 363 19.88 4.83 -8.19
C ILE A 363 19.83 4.09 -6.86
N ARG A 364 20.52 2.95 -6.80
CA ARG A 364 20.71 2.19 -5.57
C ARG A 364 22.16 2.33 -5.11
N VAL A 365 22.33 2.88 -3.92
CA VAL A 365 23.63 3.01 -3.27
C VAL A 365 23.79 1.83 -2.30
N ILE A 366 24.70 0.92 -2.60
CA ILE A 366 24.99 -0.24 -1.76
C ILE A 366 26.29 -0.01 -1.00
N VAL A 367 26.26 -0.40 0.27
CA VAL A 367 27.42 -0.41 1.16
C VAL A 367 27.64 -1.87 1.59
N PRO A 368 28.66 -2.56 1.06
CA PRO A 368 28.98 -3.91 1.47
C PRO A 368 29.31 -3.91 2.97
N GLY A 369 28.43 -4.54 3.75
CA GLY A 369 28.54 -4.68 5.20
C GLY A 369 27.72 -3.70 6.04
N ALA A 370 26.84 -2.88 5.46
CA ALA A 370 25.85 -2.06 6.20
C ALA A 370 24.40 -2.40 5.88
N GLU A 371 24.14 -3.38 5.01
CA GLU A 371 22.84 -4.02 5.00
C GLU A 371 22.77 -4.93 6.24
N PRO A 372 21.80 -4.72 7.16
CA PRO A 372 21.29 -5.87 7.89
C PRO A 372 20.95 -6.85 6.78
N ILE A 373 21.61 -8.00 6.77
CA ILE A 373 21.11 -9.10 5.97
C ILE A 373 19.72 -9.29 6.58
N GLU A 374 18.68 -8.79 5.92
CA GLU A 374 17.34 -9.33 6.07
C GLU A 374 17.47 -10.74 5.51
N VAL A 375 18.12 -11.60 6.28
CA VAL A 375 17.78 -12.99 6.32
C VAL A 375 16.34 -12.89 6.74
N LYS A 376 15.46 -12.89 5.75
CA LYS A 376 14.10 -13.34 5.91
C LYS A 376 14.30 -14.73 6.51
N VAL A 377 14.39 -14.79 7.84
CA VAL A 377 14.47 -16.04 8.57
C VAL A 377 13.08 -16.57 8.36
N GLU A 378 12.90 -17.27 7.23
CA GLU A 378 11.71 -18.04 6.94
C GLU A 378 11.71 -19.10 8.05
N ARG A 379 11.00 -18.77 9.13
CA ARG A 379 10.78 -19.69 10.23
C ARG A 379 9.85 -20.74 9.67
N GLU A 380 10.38 -21.92 9.45
CA GLU A 380 9.63 -23.06 8.94
C GLU A 380 8.96 -23.76 10.12
N PHE A 381 7.70 -24.17 9.95
CA PHE A 381 6.91 -24.82 10.99
C PHE A 381 6.43 -26.20 10.55
N VAL A 382 6.39 -27.15 11.48
CA VAL A 382 5.84 -28.49 11.29
C VAL A 382 4.80 -28.79 12.36
N ARG A 383 3.70 -29.40 11.95
CA ARG A 383 2.69 -29.90 12.90
C ARG A 383 2.94 -31.38 13.18
N VAL A 384 3.06 -31.74 14.46
CA VAL A 384 3.21 -33.11 14.92
C VAL A 384 2.00 -33.50 15.77
N ASP A 385 1.25 -34.49 15.30
CA ASP A 385 -0.01 -34.96 15.87
C ASP A 385 0.04 -36.47 16.19
N GLY A 386 -0.79 -36.93 17.14
CA GLY A 386 -0.97 -38.34 17.47
C GLY A 386 -0.29 -38.78 18.78
N GLU A 387 0.22 -40.00 18.83
CA GLU A 387 0.85 -40.64 20.01
C GLU A 387 2.32 -40.20 20.18
N VAL A 388 2.51 -38.91 20.43
CA VAL A 388 3.80 -38.28 20.78
C VAL A 388 3.72 -37.70 22.18
N GLU A 389 4.88 -37.57 22.86
CA GLU A 389 4.91 -37.02 24.23
C GLU A 389 4.37 -35.59 24.29
N THR A 390 4.70 -34.75 23.30
CA THR A 390 4.13 -33.42 23.15
C THR A 390 3.63 -33.23 21.72
N SER A 391 2.32 -33.03 21.54
CA SER A 391 1.73 -32.68 20.24
C SER A 391 1.65 -31.16 20.08
N GLY A 392 1.75 -30.70 18.83
CA GLY A 392 1.69 -29.26 18.55
C GLY A 392 2.42 -28.85 17.28
N VAL A 393 2.53 -27.53 17.10
CA VAL A 393 3.27 -26.91 16.01
C VAL A 393 4.64 -26.51 16.53
N TYR A 394 5.68 -26.95 15.81
CA TYR A 394 7.07 -26.75 16.18
C TYR A 394 7.81 -25.98 15.10
N GLU A 395 8.64 -25.03 15.52
CA GLU A 395 9.62 -24.39 14.64
C GLU A 395 10.75 -25.38 14.31
N ILE A 396 11.05 -25.51 13.02
CA ILE A 396 12.11 -26.38 12.48
C ILE A 396 13.45 -25.66 12.57
N LYS A 397 14.49 -26.33 13.06
CA LYS A 397 15.87 -25.82 12.93
C LYS A 397 16.41 -26.09 11.53
N LYS A 398 17.36 -25.28 11.06
CA LYS A 398 17.95 -25.43 9.71
C LYS A 398 18.44 -26.86 9.45
N GLY A 399 17.77 -27.56 8.54
CA GLY A 399 18.09 -28.95 8.15
C GLY A 399 17.66 -30.03 9.15
N GLU A 400 16.82 -29.69 10.13
CA GLU A 400 16.33 -30.64 11.14
C GLU A 400 15.51 -31.76 10.50
N THR A 401 15.80 -32.99 10.91
CA THR A 401 15.17 -34.19 10.37
C THR A 401 13.97 -34.63 11.20
N LEU A 402 13.11 -35.48 10.62
CA LEU A 402 11.98 -36.08 11.30
C LEU A 402 12.37 -36.78 12.62
N ARG A 403 13.46 -37.57 12.61
CA ARG A 403 13.96 -38.26 13.80
C ARG A 403 14.39 -37.27 14.87
N GLU A 404 15.15 -36.24 14.49
CA GLU A 404 15.67 -35.22 15.42
C GLU A 404 14.53 -34.43 16.07
N LEU A 405 13.53 -34.00 15.28
CA LEU A 405 12.36 -33.29 15.80
C LEU A 405 11.60 -34.15 16.80
N VAL A 406 11.27 -35.40 16.44
CA VAL A 406 10.52 -36.31 17.34
C VAL A 406 11.29 -36.61 18.61
N THR A 407 12.62 -36.75 18.54
CA THR A 407 13.48 -36.95 19.72
C THR A 407 13.51 -35.69 20.60
N ARG A 408 13.59 -34.50 19.99
CA ARG A 408 13.62 -33.21 20.68
C ARG A 408 12.34 -32.91 21.46
N ILE A 409 11.18 -33.34 20.96
CA ILE A 409 9.88 -33.13 21.61
C ILE A 409 9.54 -34.22 22.65
N GLY A 410 10.51 -35.05 23.04
CA GLY A 410 10.37 -36.06 24.09
C GLY A 410 10.16 -37.49 23.58
N GLY A 411 10.06 -37.70 22.26
CA GLY A 411 9.85 -39.01 21.65
C GLY A 411 8.37 -39.37 21.47
N VAL A 412 8.12 -40.66 21.30
CA VAL A 412 6.78 -41.23 21.09
C VAL A 412 6.29 -41.91 22.37
N THR A 413 4.97 -41.94 22.58
CA THR A 413 4.38 -42.59 23.76
C THR A 413 4.52 -44.12 23.67
N PRO A 414 4.37 -44.88 24.78
CA PRO A 414 4.42 -46.34 24.75
C PRO A 414 3.32 -47.00 23.89
N LYS A 415 2.25 -46.28 23.56
CA LYS A 415 1.14 -46.77 22.72
C LYS A 415 1.32 -46.43 21.23
N ALA A 416 2.36 -45.68 20.89
CA ALA A 416 2.62 -45.23 19.54
C ALA A 416 2.96 -46.38 18.58
N TYR A 417 2.42 -46.30 17.37
CA TYR A 417 2.78 -47.19 16.29
C TYR A 417 3.64 -46.48 15.27
N VAL A 418 4.95 -46.46 15.55
CA VAL A 418 5.94 -45.73 14.75
C VAL A 418 5.94 -46.18 13.29
N TYR A 419 5.76 -47.48 13.01
CA TYR A 419 5.65 -48.00 11.65
C TYR A 419 4.43 -47.42 10.88
N GLY A 420 3.38 -47.02 11.59
CA GLY A 420 2.20 -46.36 11.03
C GLY A 420 2.37 -44.86 10.80
N THR A 421 3.53 -44.28 11.09
CA THR A 421 3.78 -42.84 10.91
C THR A 421 3.54 -42.44 9.47
N ARG A 422 2.79 -41.35 9.30
CA ARG A 422 2.49 -40.76 8.00
C ARG A 422 2.95 -39.31 8.01
N LEU A 423 3.67 -38.93 6.96
CA LEU A 423 4.08 -37.56 6.71
C LEU A 423 3.35 -37.06 5.48
N GLU A 424 2.67 -35.93 5.60
CA GLU A 424 2.03 -35.22 4.51
C GLU A 424 2.83 -33.96 4.17
N ARG A 425 3.15 -33.79 2.89
CA ARG A 425 3.91 -32.64 2.38
C ARG A 425 3.17 -31.97 1.23
N GLU A 426 3.05 -30.65 1.26
CA GLU A 426 2.30 -29.90 0.25
C GLU A 426 2.93 -30.00 -1.15
N SER A 427 4.26 -29.96 -1.25
CA SER A 427 4.96 -30.09 -2.54
C SER A 427 4.69 -31.45 -3.20
N VAL A 428 4.68 -32.52 -2.38
CA VAL A 428 4.34 -33.87 -2.84
C VAL A 428 2.86 -33.98 -3.21
N LYS A 429 1.97 -33.32 -2.47
CA LYS A 429 0.54 -33.26 -2.80
C LYS A 429 0.30 -32.65 -4.18
N LYS A 430 0.94 -31.51 -4.47
CA LYS A 430 0.87 -30.84 -5.78
C LYS A 430 1.38 -31.75 -6.90
N LEU A 431 2.54 -32.38 -6.71
CA LEU A 431 3.12 -33.29 -7.68
C LEU A 431 2.24 -34.52 -7.94
N GLN A 432 1.70 -35.14 -6.88
CA GLN A 432 0.80 -36.28 -6.99
C GLN A 432 -0.49 -35.90 -7.73
N GLN A 433 -1.07 -34.72 -7.45
CA GLN A 433 -2.27 -34.25 -8.15
C GLN A 433 -1.98 -34.06 -9.63
N GLN A 434 -0.88 -33.40 -9.98
CA GLN A 434 -0.47 -33.23 -11.36
C GLN A 434 -0.33 -34.59 -12.08
N LYS A 435 0.23 -35.60 -11.43
CA LYS A 435 0.37 -36.95 -12.01
C LYS A 435 -0.96 -37.68 -12.18
N ILE A 436 -1.92 -37.47 -11.27
CA ILE A 436 -3.30 -37.99 -11.42
C ILE A 436 -3.98 -37.33 -12.62
N ASP A 437 -3.82 -36.01 -12.76
CA ASP A 437 -4.41 -35.25 -13.85
C ASP A 437 -3.80 -35.66 -15.21
N GLU A 438 -2.47 -35.77 -15.29
CA GLU A 438 -1.76 -36.29 -16.47
C GLU A 438 -2.19 -37.73 -16.83
N ALA A 439 -2.42 -38.59 -15.84
CA ALA A 439 -2.87 -39.96 -16.06
C ALA A 439 -4.32 -40.01 -16.58
N ALA A 440 -5.21 -39.17 -16.04
CA ALA A 440 -6.58 -39.06 -16.51
C ALA A 440 -6.66 -38.54 -17.95
N GLU A 441 -5.85 -37.54 -18.29
CA GLU A 441 -5.75 -37.01 -19.65
C GLU A 441 -5.25 -38.06 -20.65
N ARG A 442 -4.20 -38.81 -20.30
CA ARG A 442 -3.72 -39.93 -21.13
C ARG A 442 -4.80 -40.98 -21.33
N PHE A 443 -5.52 -41.33 -20.27
CA PHE A 443 -6.60 -42.31 -20.34
C PHE A 443 -7.77 -41.83 -21.24
N GLU A 444 -8.13 -40.55 -21.18
CA GLU A 444 -9.13 -39.96 -22.08
C GLU A 444 -8.68 -40.01 -23.55
N ASN A 445 -7.43 -39.62 -23.83
CA ASN A 445 -6.86 -39.66 -25.17
C ASN A 445 -6.82 -41.09 -25.75
N ASP A 446 -6.50 -42.09 -24.92
CA ASP A 446 -6.51 -43.51 -25.32
C ASP A 446 -7.93 -44.01 -25.64
N ILE A 447 -8.93 -43.60 -24.85
CA ILE A 447 -10.35 -43.89 -25.12
C ILE A 447 -10.74 -43.31 -26.49
N GLU A 448 -10.43 -42.04 -26.74
CA GLU A 448 -10.80 -41.36 -27.98
C GLU A 448 -10.10 -41.95 -29.20
N ALA A 449 -8.79 -42.24 -29.11
CA ALA A 449 -8.06 -42.90 -30.17
C ALA A 449 -8.63 -44.29 -30.48
N SER A 450 -8.93 -45.09 -29.45
CA SER A 450 -9.50 -46.43 -29.62
C SER A 450 -10.95 -46.41 -30.13
N ALA A 451 -11.74 -45.40 -29.74
CA ALA A 451 -13.10 -45.20 -30.20
C ALA A 451 -13.10 -44.79 -31.68
N ASN A 452 -12.28 -43.80 -32.06
CA ASN A 452 -12.15 -43.34 -33.45
C ASN A 452 -11.65 -44.44 -34.39
N GLN A 453 -10.69 -45.25 -33.95
CA GLN A 453 -10.20 -46.39 -34.75
C GLN A 453 -11.28 -47.45 -34.96
N ARG A 454 -12.09 -47.76 -33.94
CA ARG A 454 -13.22 -48.71 -34.04
C ARG A 454 -14.36 -48.13 -34.89
N LEU A 455 -14.68 -46.85 -34.73
CA LEU A 455 -15.74 -46.18 -35.48
C LEU A 455 -15.42 -46.09 -36.98
N ALA A 456 -14.15 -45.94 -37.35
CA ALA A 456 -13.71 -45.96 -38.75
C ALA A 456 -13.87 -47.32 -39.45
N SER A 457 -13.99 -48.41 -38.68
CA SER A 457 -14.11 -49.78 -39.20
C SER A 457 -15.56 -50.30 -39.31
N VAL A 458 -16.55 -49.51 -38.89
CA VAL A 458 -17.95 -49.93 -38.78
C VAL A 458 -18.82 -49.13 -39.75
N THR A 459 -19.62 -49.83 -40.57
CA THR A 459 -20.54 -49.23 -41.55
C THR A 459 -22.00 -49.22 -41.11
N GLU A 460 -22.35 -49.89 -40.02
CA GLU A 460 -23.72 -50.01 -39.48
C GLU A 460 -23.96 -49.00 -38.35
N ALA A 461 -25.10 -48.29 -38.39
CA ALA A 461 -25.41 -47.20 -37.46
C ALA A 461 -25.57 -47.66 -35.99
N ASP A 462 -26.14 -48.84 -35.76
CA ASP A 462 -26.38 -49.37 -34.41
C ASP A 462 -25.08 -49.78 -33.70
N ALA A 463 -24.12 -50.33 -34.46
CA ALA A 463 -22.80 -50.67 -33.94
C ALA A 463 -21.96 -49.43 -33.62
N ALA A 464 -22.14 -48.34 -34.36
CA ALA A 464 -21.50 -47.05 -34.06
C ALA A 464 -21.99 -46.42 -32.75
N GLU A 465 -23.27 -46.59 -32.42
CA GLU A 465 -23.84 -46.05 -31.18
C GLU A 465 -23.40 -46.84 -29.93
N ALA A 466 -23.27 -48.17 -30.06
CA ALA A 466 -22.72 -49.00 -29.00
C ALA A 466 -21.28 -48.59 -28.62
N ILE A 467 -20.42 -48.33 -29.62
CA ILE A 467 -19.04 -47.87 -29.41
C ILE A 467 -18.99 -46.51 -28.71
N LYS A 468 -19.88 -45.58 -29.06
CA LYS A 468 -19.97 -44.28 -28.37
C LYS A 468 -20.41 -44.43 -26.92
N SER A 469 -21.40 -45.28 -26.64
CA SER A 469 -21.89 -45.50 -25.27
C SER A 469 -20.82 -46.12 -24.36
N GLU A 470 -19.99 -47.03 -24.91
CA GLU A 470 -18.86 -47.63 -24.20
C GLU A 470 -17.77 -46.58 -23.92
N ALA A 471 -17.45 -45.73 -24.91
CA ALA A 471 -16.50 -44.63 -24.74
C ALA A 471 -16.98 -43.61 -23.69
N GLU A 472 -18.28 -43.30 -23.65
CA GLU A 472 -18.87 -42.43 -22.63
C GLU A 472 -18.81 -43.05 -21.22
N ALA A 473 -19.06 -44.35 -21.09
CA ALA A 473 -18.91 -45.06 -19.83
C ALA A 473 -17.46 -45.02 -19.34
N GLN A 474 -16.49 -45.18 -20.25
CA GLN A 474 -15.07 -45.07 -19.94
C GLN A 474 -14.65 -43.62 -19.62
N ARG A 475 -15.23 -42.61 -20.26
CA ARG A 475 -15.03 -41.18 -19.90
C ARG A 475 -15.53 -40.87 -18.50
N ARG A 476 -16.65 -41.45 -18.05
CA ARG A 476 -17.11 -41.30 -16.66
C ARG A 476 -16.12 -41.86 -15.65
N LEU A 477 -15.41 -42.94 -16.00
CA LEU A 477 -14.32 -43.47 -15.17
C LEU A 477 -13.14 -42.50 -15.11
N ALA A 478 -12.77 -41.86 -16.23
CA ALA A 478 -11.74 -40.82 -16.26
C ALA A 478 -12.09 -39.61 -15.37
N GLN A 479 -13.35 -39.15 -15.42
CA GLN A 479 -13.85 -38.10 -14.53
C GLN A 479 -13.79 -38.52 -13.06
N LYS A 480 -14.07 -39.79 -12.76
CA LYS A 480 -13.92 -40.35 -11.41
C LYS A 480 -12.45 -40.37 -10.97
N LEU A 481 -11.50 -40.63 -11.88
CA LEU A 481 -10.06 -40.54 -11.57
C LEU A 481 -9.65 -39.10 -11.21
N ARG A 482 -10.10 -38.10 -11.97
CA ARG A 482 -9.86 -36.67 -11.66
C ARG A 482 -10.46 -36.24 -10.32
N SER A 483 -11.53 -36.89 -9.87
CA SER A 483 -12.16 -36.61 -8.58
C SER A 483 -11.33 -37.09 -7.37
N VAL A 484 -10.33 -37.96 -7.59
CA VAL A 484 -9.43 -38.43 -6.53
C VAL A 484 -8.48 -37.31 -6.13
N LYS A 485 -8.57 -36.87 -4.88
CA LYS A 485 -7.68 -35.84 -4.33
C LYS A 485 -6.37 -36.45 -3.85
N ALA A 486 -5.25 -35.89 -4.29
CA ALA A 486 -3.94 -36.25 -3.76
C ALA A 486 -3.81 -35.88 -2.28
N GLN A 487 -3.17 -36.76 -1.50
CA GLN A 487 -2.99 -36.60 -0.06
C GLN A 487 -1.59 -36.06 0.30
N GLY A 488 -0.61 -36.13 -0.60
CA GLY A 488 0.76 -35.70 -0.32
C GLY A 488 1.51 -36.62 0.64
N ARG A 489 1.05 -37.87 0.79
CA ARG A 489 1.63 -38.84 1.72
C ARG A 489 3.01 -39.32 1.23
N ILE A 490 4.00 -39.20 2.09
CA ILE A 490 5.34 -39.78 1.90
C ILE A 490 5.41 -41.14 2.59
N VAL A 491 5.89 -42.14 1.85
CA VAL A 491 6.12 -43.49 2.40
C VAL A 491 7.48 -43.50 3.08
N LEU A 492 7.48 -43.79 4.37
CA LEU A 492 8.69 -43.89 5.18
C LEU A 492 9.16 -45.35 5.19
N ASN A 493 10.43 -45.59 4.84
CA ASN A 493 11.00 -46.94 4.86
C ASN A 493 11.43 -47.30 6.30
N MET A 494 10.82 -48.32 6.90
CA MET A 494 11.05 -48.74 8.28
C MET A 494 11.13 -50.27 8.41
N PRO A 495 11.93 -50.82 9.35
CA PRO A 495 12.26 -52.25 9.41
C PRO A 495 11.12 -53.18 9.87
N GLY A 496 9.96 -52.65 10.31
CA GLY A 496 8.78 -53.46 10.63
C GLY A 496 7.91 -52.89 11.77
N ALA A 497 6.92 -53.66 12.22
CA ALA A 497 5.92 -53.23 13.22
C ALA A 497 6.50 -52.86 14.60
N ASP A 498 7.69 -53.35 14.92
CA ASP A 498 8.42 -53.06 16.17
C ASP A 498 9.34 -51.83 16.06
N SER A 499 9.09 -50.97 15.07
CA SER A 499 9.87 -49.76 14.87
C SER A 499 9.78 -48.84 16.10
N LYS A 500 10.94 -48.34 16.54
CA LYS A 500 11.07 -47.35 17.61
C LYS A 500 11.44 -45.99 17.00
N THR A 501 11.49 -44.95 17.83
CA THR A 501 11.90 -43.59 17.43
C THR A 501 13.21 -43.57 16.63
N ASP A 502 14.20 -44.38 17.02
CA ASP A 502 15.50 -44.48 16.34
C ASP A 502 15.40 -44.99 14.89
N ASN A 503 14.33 -45.72 14.56
CA ASN A 503 14.10 -46.24 13.22
C ASN A 503 13.40 -45.25 12.29
N LEU A 504 13.01 -44.06 12.77
CA LEU A 504 12.52 -43.00 11.90
C LEU A 504 13.64 -42.57 10.93
N PRO A 505 13.34 -42.32 9.65
CA PRO A 505 14.35 -41.88 8.70
C PRO A 505 14.86 -40.46 9.01
N GLU A 506 16.10 -40.19 8.63
CA GLU A 506 16.70 -38.84 8.63
C GLU A 506 16.19 -38.02 7.44
N LEU A 507 14.87 -37.93 7.32
CA LEU A 507 14.22 -37.14 6.28
C LEU A 507 14.17 -35.67 6.74
N PRO A 508 14.78 -34.72 5.99
CA PRO A 508 14.69 -33.31 6.33
C PRO A 508 13.25 -32.83 6.21
N LEU A 509 12.81 -32.13 7.26
CA LEU A 509 11.48 -31.52 7.30
C LEU A 509 11.47 -30.21 6.53
N MET A 510 10.28 -29.82 6.07
CA MET A 510 10.03 -28.58 5.35
C MET A 510 8.86 -27.84 5.98
N ASP A 511 8.78 -26.54 5.73
CA ASP A 511 7.64 -25.71 6.16
C ASP A 511 6.30 -26.32 5.70
N GLY A 512 5.35 -26.39 6.64
CA GLY A 512 4.02 -26.93 6.39
C GLY A 512 3.91 -28.45 6.39
N ASP A 513 4.98 -29.21 6.68
CA ASP A 513 4.86 -30.67 6.84
C ASP A 513 3.94 -31.01 8.02
N VAL A 514 3.14 -32.07 7.84
CA VAL A 514 2.28 -32.63 8.88
C VAL A 514 2.72 -34.07 9.15
N VAL A 515 3.17 -34.31 10.38
CA VAL A 515 3.57 -35.63 10.88
C VAL A 515 2.48 -36.16 11.79
N TYR A 516 1.97 -37.34 11.48
CA TYR A 516 0.98 -38.01 12.31
C TYR A 516 1.44 -39.41 12.70
N ILE A 517 1.51 -39.67 14.01
CA ILE A 517 1.90 -40.97 14.57
C ILE A 517 0.65 -41.62 15.19
N PRO A 518 0.09 -42.67 14.58
CA PRO A 518 -1.11 -43.31 15.10
C PRO A 518 -0.81 -44.14 16.36
N GLN A 519 -1.88 -44.48 17.08
CA GLN A 519 -1.85 -45.50 18.11
C GLN A 519 -1.73 -46.91 17.51
N ARG A 520 -1.08 -47.83 18.21
CA ARG A 520 -1.03 -49.25 17.83
C ARG A 520 -2.45 -49.82 17.77
N PRO A 521 -2.92 -50.25 16.59
CA PRO A 521 -4.29 -50.74 16.45
C PRO A 521 -4.43 -52.06 17.20
N ALA A 522 -5.54 -52.22 17.93
CA ALA A 522 -5.89 -53.46 18.61
C ALA A 522 -6.55 -54.47 17.66
N THR A 523 -6.74 -54.12 16.38
CA THR A 523 -7.43 -54.94 15.39
C THR A 523 -6.69 -54.95 14.04
N VAL A 524 -6.96 -55.98 13.25
CA VAL A 524 -6.47 -56.13 11.88
C VAL A 524 -7.66 -56.43 10.98
N ASP A 525 -7.78 -55.66 9.89
CA ASP A 525 -8.77 -55.90 8.86
C ASP A 525 -8.25 -56.89 7.82
N VAL A 526 -9.03 -57.92 7.52
CA VAL A 526 -8.72 -58.89 6.47
C VAL A 526 -9.65 -58.63 5.29
N ILE A 527 -9.10 -58.09 4.20
CA ILE A 527 -9.82 -57.72 2.99
C ILE A 527 -9.25 -58.52 1.81
N GLY A 528 -10.08 -58.85 0.81
CA GLY A 528 -9.66 -59.54 -0.42
C GLY A 528 -10.33 -60.89 -0.62
N ALA A 529 -9.69 -61.78 -1.38
CA ALA A 529 -10.17 -63.13 -1.67
C ALA A 529 -9.98 -64.08 -0.46
N VAL A 530 -10.70 -63.79 0.62
CA VAL A 530 -10.74 -64.56 1.86
C VAL A 530 -12.16 -65.03 2.11
N TYR A 531 -12.33 -66.15 2.83
CA TYR A 531 -13.64 -66.75 3.09
C TYR A 531 -14.60 -65.79 3.79
N GLN A 532 -14.08 -64.99 4.73
CA GLN A 532 -14.84 -63.95 5.41
C GLN A 532 -13.97 -62.71 5.59
N GLN A 533 -14.42 -61.60 5.02
CA GLN A 533 -13.83 -60.29 5.30
C GLN A 533 -14.37 -59.81 6.64
N SER A 534 -13.48 -59.68 7.62
CA SER A 534 -13.85 -59.25 8.97
C SER A 534 -12.65 -58.62 9.67
N THR A 535 -12.94 -57.95 10.78
CA THR A 535 -11.96 -57.30 11.65
C THR A 535 -11.66 -58.22 12.83
N PHE A 536 -10.39 -58.61 12.99
CA PHE A 536 -9.95 -59.50 14.05
C PHE A 536 -9.13 -58.74 15.09
N ILE A 537 -9.21 -59.15 16.37
CA ILE A 537 -8.35 -58.60 17.43
C ILE A 537 -6.89 -59.00 17.18
N TRP A 538 -6.00 -58.03 17.24
CA TRP A 538 -4.55 -58.19 17.11
C TRP A 538 -3.99 -58.90 18.36
N ASP A 539 -3.20 -59.94 18.14
CA ASP A 539 -2.61 -60.79 19.19
C ASP A 539 -1.17 -61.12 18.80
N GLU A 540 -0.21 -60.67 19.61
CA GLU A 540 1.24 -60.71 19.37
C GLU A 540 1.78 -62.14 19.14
N GLY A 541 1.06 -63.17 19.60
CA GLY A 541 1.44 -64.58 19.45
C GLY A 541 0.85 -65.34 18.26
N LYS A 542 -0.10 -64.76 17.51
CA LYS A 542 -0.80 -65.48 16.42
C LYS A 542 -0.17 -65.23 15.05
N ARG A 543 0.74 -66.11 14.64
CA ARG A 543 1.26 -66.13 13.25
C ARG A 543 0.12 -66.42 12.26
N HIS A 544 0.13 -65.71 11.12
CA HIS A 544 -0.85 -65.70 10.02
C HIS A 544 -1.39 -67.06 9.54
N GLN A 545 -0.72 -68.17 9.84
CA GLN A 545 -1.18 -69.52 9.47
C GLN A 545 -2.46 -69.96 10.19
N ARG A 546 -2.80 -69.40 11.37
CA ARG A 546 -4.02 -69.82 12.10
C ARG A 546 -5.34 -69.24 11.58
N LEU A 547 -5.31 -68.08 10.92
CA LEU A 547 -6.50 -67.47 10.29
C LEU A 547 -7.01 -68.31 9.10
N ARG A 548 -6.16 -69.14 8.50
CA ARG A 548 -6.56 -70.12 7.47
C ARG A 548 -7.01 -71.47 8.04
N THR A 549 -6.69 -71.81 9.30
CA THR A 549 -6.92 -73.14 9.89
C THR A 549 -8.10 -73.23 10.87
N GLN A 550 -9.08 -72.34 10.82
CA GLN A 550 -10.43 -72.62 11.36
C GLN A 550 -11.17 -73.73 10.58
N ARG A 551 -10.42 -74.60 9.88
CA ARG A 551 -10.87 -75.63 8.96
C ARG A 551 -10.86 -77.05 9.56
N ARG A 552 -10.64 -77.25 10.87
CA ARG A 552 -10.51 -78.62 11.43
C ARG A 552 -11.14 -78.91 12.81
N ARG A 553 -11.80 -77.96 13.47
CA ARG A 553 -12.47 -78.23 14.76
C ARG A 553 -14.00 -78.14 14.75
N SER A 554 -14.62 -77.80 13.63
CA SER A 554 -16.08 -77.69 13.49
C SER A 554 -16.73 -78.79 12.63
N GLN A 555 -15.98 -79.85 12.25
CA GLN A 555 -16.53 -81.05 11.60
C GLN A 555 -16.33 -82.33 12.43
N GLN A 556 -16.06 -82.20 13.73
CA GLN A 556 -16.04 -83.33 14.64
C GLN A 556 -17.00 -83.20 15.82
N ASP A 557 -17.77 -82.10 15.87
CA ASP A 557 -18.96 -81.98 16.71
C ASP A 557 -20.08 -81.39 15.86
N ARG A 558 -21.04 -82.28 15.53
CA ARG A 558 -22.26 -82.13 14.72
C ARG A 558 -22.16 -82.47 13.23
#